data_AF-A0A368GM12-F1
#
_entry.id   AF-A0A368GM12-F1
#
_cell.length_a   1.000
_cell.length_b   1.000
_cell.length_c   1.000
_cell.angle_alpha   90.00
_cell.angle_beta   90.00
_cell.angle_gamma   90.00
#
_symmetry.space_group_name_H-M   'P 1'
#
loop_
_entity.id
_entity.type
_entity.pdbx_description
1 polymer ?
#
loop_
_entity_poly.entity_id
_entity_poly.type
_entity_poly.pdbx_seq_one_letter_code
_entity_poly.pdbx_strand_id
1 'polypeptide(L)'
;CSLGDWSRGFRGIAALPNFKKEFQESIGTAIQYAKTLKCDKVHVMAGIPANSDGDVSKVFLENVSYAAAKLGEANLMCLIEPINHCTIPGYFLSSYEQAKAVIDAVKLPNLKIQYVRFKNVVLCVTGTKSANYFSQEIKRSEVFVSSSTLKAISKIKLHRLIAERLETVSRTYSMLSRFVDRFRRVYKSIKSLLVSLQIGLWSVYKLKPTSRSGYIQVAQVPSRNEPITSGEIDYKYVFGLLQSTNPNWTIGLEHNFHEAHGAPRDWVRDLGLTM
;
A
#
# COMPACT_ATOMS: atom_id res chain seq x y z
N CYS A 1 -13.04 20.32 6.64
CA CYS A 1 -12.25 21.54 6.35
C CYS A 1 -12.33 21.83 4.86
N SER A 2 -11.94 23.02 4.40
CA SER A 2 -11.97 23.37 2.97
C SER A 2 -11.06 22.40 2.23
N LEU A 3 -11.62 21.76 1.20
CA LEU A 3 -10.87 20.89 0.30
C LEU A 3 -10.16 21.72 -0.79
N GLY A 4 -10.35 23.03 -0.78
CA GLY A 4 -10.14 23.89 -1.93
C GLY A 4 -11.13 23.57 -3.06
N ASP A 5 -10.97 24.24 -4.19
CA ASP A 5 -11.76 23.96 -5.38
C ASP A 5 -11.28 22.67 -6.06
N TRP A 6 -12.03 21.58 -5.87
CA TRP A 6 -11.68 20.27 -6.41
C TRP A 6 -11.56 20.28 -7.95
N SER A 7 -12.38 21.10 -8.62
CA SER A 7 -12.38 21.25 -10.08
C SER A 7 -11.11 21.92 -10.61
N ARG A 8 -10.47 22.74 -9.76
CA ARG A 8 -9.18 23.39 -10.03
C ARG A 8 -7.98 22.56 -9.56
N GLY A 9 -8.20 21.30 -9.16
CA GLY A 9 -7.15 20.37 -8.79
C GLY A 9 -6.74 20.40 -7.32
N PHE A 10 -7.39 21.20 -6.47
CA PHE A 10 -7.11 21.18 -5.03
C PHE A 10 -7.47 19.84 -4.41
N ARG A 11 -6.67 19.42 -3.43
CA ARG A 11 -6.86 18.19 -2.64
C ARG A 11 -6.63 18.49 -1.16
N GLY A 12 -7.19 19.60 -0.68
CA GLY A 12 -6.85 20.19 0.61
C GLY A 12 -5.88 21.37 0.48
N ILE A 13 -5.81 22.16 1.55
CA ILE A 13 -5.07 23.43 1.59
C ILE A 13 -4.18 23.58 2.83
N ALA A 14 -4.07 22.54 3.68
CA ALA A 14 -3.36 22.66 4.96
C ALA A 14 -1.86 22.88 4.81
N ALA A 15 -1.25 22.42 3.71
CA ALA A 15 0.16 22.59 3.40
C ALA A 15 0.44 23.80 2.49
N LEU A 16 -0.59 24.55 2.07
CA LEU A 16 -0.43 25.62 1.08
C LEU A 16 -0.20 26.99 1.75
N PRO A 17 0.98 27.63 1.57
CA PRO A 17 1.34 28.85 2.28
C PRO A 17 0.34 30.01 2.07
N ASN A 18 -0.13 30.17 0.83
CA ASN A 18 -1.01 31.28 0.44
C ASN A 18 -2.47 31.11 0.92
N PHE A 19 -2.80 29.97 1.53
CA PHE A 19 -4.17 29.63 1.94
C PHE A 19 -4.34 29.56 3.46
N LYS A 20 -3.36 30.02 4.24
CA LYS A 20 -3.39 29.92 5.72
C LYS A 20 -4.65 30.50 6.35
N LYS A 21 -5.12 31.66 5.88
CA LYS A 21 -6.35 32.30 6.39
C LYS A 21 -7.59 31.47 6.06
N GLU A 22 -7.76 31.08 4.79
CA GLU A 22 -8.87 30.25 4.33
C GLU A 22 -8.90 28.90 5.07
N PHE A 23 -7.72 28.30 5.28
CA PHE A 23 -7.58 27.07 6.04
C PHE A 23 -8.19 27.21 7.44
N GLN A 24 -7.81 28.25 8.20
CA GLN A 24 -8.29 28.47 9.56
C GLN A 24 -9.81 28.71 9.60
N GLU A 25 -10.34 29.54 8.72
CA GLU A 25 -11.79 29.78 8.57
C GLU A 25 -12.53 28.46 8.30
N SER A 26 -11.96 27.61 7.45
CA SER A 26 -12.56 26.33 7.10
C SER A 26 -12.60 25.30 8.24
N ILE A 27 -11.74 25.45 9.28
CA ILE A 27 -11.82 24.65 10.50
C ILE A 27 -13.05 25.06 11.32
N GLY A 28 -13.33 26.36 11.43
CA GLY A 28 -14.55 26.87 12.07
C GLY A 28 -15.81 26.31 11.42
N THR A 29 -15.88 26.38 10.09
CA THR A 29 -16.97 25.78 9.31
C THR A 29 -17.06 24.26 9.53
N ALA A 30 -15.94 23.54 9.53
CA ALA A 30 -15.92 22.10 9.75
C ALA A 30 -16.46 21.71 11.15
N ILE A 31 -16.15 22.49 12.18
CA ILE A 31 -16.69 22.30 13.54
C ILE A 31 -18.20 22.47 13.55
N GLN A 32 -18.73 23.48 12.86
CA GLN A 32 -20.19 23.68 12.75
C GLN A 32 -20.86 22.47 12.09
N TYR A 33 -20.34 22.02 10.94
CA TYR A 33 -20.88 20.82 10.26
C TYR A 33 -20.78 19.58 11.14
N ALA A 34 -19.64 19.34 11.79
CA ALA A 34 -19.45 18.18 12.64
C ALA A 34 -20.47 18.16 13.80
N LYS A 35 -20.72 19.30 14.44
CA LYS A 35 -21.73 19.41 15.51
C LYS A 35 -23.15 19.15 14.99
N THR A 36 -23.52 19.74 13.85
CA THR A 36 -24.85 19.55 13.24
C THR A 36 -25.09 18.10 12.83
N LEU A 37 -24.08 17.46 12.21
CA LEU A 37 -24.16 16.07 11.74
C LEU A 37 -23.87 15.04 12.83
N LYS A 38 -23.53 15.49 14.05
CA LYS A 38 -23.09 14.65 15.17
C LYS A 38 -21.90 13.74 14.83
N CYS A 39 -20.99 14.25 14.02
CA CYS A 39 -19.71 13.61 13.73
C CYS A 39 -18.70 13.97 14.82
N ASP A 40 -17.88 12.99 15.21
CA ASP A 40 -16.84 13.14 16.24
C ASP A 40 -15.42 13.26 15.66
N LYS A 41 -15.28 13.17 14.33
CA LYS A 41 -14.00 13.10 13.60
C LYS A 41 -14.01 14.07 12.42
N VAL A 42 -12.88 14.75 12.20
CA VAL A 42 -12.66 15.63 11.04
C VAL A 42 -11.30 15.33 10.43
N HIS A 43 -11.29 14.97 9.14
CA HIS A 43 -10.07 14.82 8.36
C HIS A 43 -9.58 16.18 7.84
N VAL A 44 -8.30 16.48 8.11
CA VAL A 44 -7.55 17.63 7.59
C VAL A 44 -6.69 17.19 6.40
N MET A 45 -7.13 17.54 5.19
CA MET A 45 -6.41 17.21 3.96
C MET A 45 -5.21 18.14 3.73
N ALA A 46 -4.06 17.54 3.41
CA ALA A 46 -2.78 18.24 3.30
C ALA A 46 -2.71 19.17 2.08
N GLY A 47 -3.15 18.69 0.91
CA GLY A 47 -3.03 19.42 -0.35
C GLY A 47 -1.81 19.05 -1.18
N ILE A 48 -1.69 19.71 -2.33
CA ILE A 48 -0.62 19.55 -3.32
C ILE A 48 0.11 20.89 -3.43
N PRO A 49 1.23 21.09 -2.71
CA PRO A 49 2.02 22.32 -2.77
C PRO A 49 2.71 22.47 -4.13
N ALA A 50 2.96 23.71 -4.54
CA ALA A 50 3.78 23.99 -5.72
C ALA A 50 5.26 23.79 -5.40
N ASN A 51 6.07 23.43 -6.41
CA ASN A 51 7.52 23.29 -6.23
C ASN A 51 8.22 24.61 -5.84
N SER A 52 7.59 25.75 -6.13
CA SER A 52 8.07 27.09 -5.77
C SER A 52 7.65 27.53 -4.37
N ASP A 53 6.80 26.76 -3.69
CA ASP A 53 6.40 27.08 -2.32
C ASP A 53 7.60 26.96 -1.38
N GLY A 54 7.63 27.82 -0.36
CA GLY A 54 8.71 27.86 0.63
C GLY A 54 8.70 26.65 1.58
N ASP A 55 8.82 26.89 2.89
CA ASP A 55 8.82 25.81 3.87
C ASP A 55 7.39 25.25 4.11
N VAL A 56 6.96 24.39 3.19
CA VAL A 56 5.67 23.68 3.22
C VAL A 56 5.51 22.85 4.50
N SER A 57 6.60 22.25 5.00
CA SER A 57 6.56 21.41 6.20
C SER A 57 6.21 22.23 7.44
N LYS A 58 6.80 23.41 7.56
CA LYS A 58 6.45 24.36 8.61
C LYS A 58 5.00 24.82 8.50
N VAL A 59 4.55 25.20 7.31
CA VAL A 59 3.15 25.63 7.09
C VAL A 59 2.17 24.53 7.49
N PHE A 60 2.41 23.30 7.03
CA PHE A 60 1.56 22.17 7.38
C PHE A 60 1.53 21.90 8.88
N LEU A 61 2.69 21.93 9.55
CA LEU A 61 2.78 21.70 10.99
C LEU A 61 2.03 22.78 11.79
N GLU A 62 2.18 24.06 11.44
CA GLU A 62 1.46 25.17 12.05
C GLU A 62 -0.06 25.01 11.88
N ASN A 63 -0.50 24.68 10.66
CA ASN A 63 -1.91 24.52 10.34
C ASN A 63 -2.54 23.29 11.02
N VAL A 64 -1.85 22.15 11.04
CA VAL A 64 -2.32 20.95 11.74
C VAL A 64 -2.36 21.18 13.26
N SER A 65 -1.37 21.89 13.82
CA SER A 65 -1.37 22.28 15.24
C SER A 65 -2.59 23.13 15.58
N TYR A 66 -2.87 24.16 14.76
CA TYR A 66 -4.05 24.99 14.90
C TYR A 66 -5.35 24.18 14.81
N ALA A 67 -5.48 23.33 13.79
CA ALA A 67 -6.68 22.54 13.56
C ALA A 67 -6.92 21.55 14.71
N ALA A 68 -5.88 20.83 15.15
CA ALA A 68 -5.98 19.90 16.27
C ALA A 68 -6.39 20.60 17.57
N ALA A 69 -5.84 21.78 17.87
CA ALA A 69 -6.25 22.56 19.04
C ALA A 69 -7.72 22.97 18.96
N LYS A 70 -8.16 23.56 17.84
CA LYS A 70 -9.55 24.01 17.65
C LYS A 70 -10.58 22.89 17.62
N LEU A 71 -10.24 21.77 17.00
CA LEU A 71 -11.09 20.57 17.03
C LEU A 71 -11.15 20.00 18.46
N GLY A 72 -10.04 20.03 19.19
CA GLY A 72 -9.97 19.58 20.59
C GLY A 72 -10.87 20.39 21.53
N GLU A 73 -10.87 21.71 21.40
CA GLU A 73 -11.81 22.61 22.12
C GLU A 73 -13.28 22.23 21.88
N ALA A 74 -13.60 21.63 20.72
CA ALA A 74 -14.93 21.19 20.35
C ALA A 74 -15.20 19.69 20.64
N ASN A 75 -14.30 19.00 21.35
CA ASN A 75 -14.34 17.55 21.59
C ASN A 75 -14.34 16.70 20.30
N LEU A 76 -13.67 17.18 19.25
CA LEU A 76 -13.53 16.49 17.96
C LEU A 76 -12.12 15.92 17.79
N MET A 77 -12.05 14.73 17.21
CA MET A 77 -10.79 14.12 16.77
C MET A 77 -10.32 14.76 15.46
N CYS A 78 -9.07 15.18 15.43
CA CYS A 78 -8.39 15.67 14.24
C CYS A 78 -7.67 14.49 13.57
N LEU A 79 -8.03 14.21 12.32
CA LEU A 79 -7.43 13.14 11.54
C LEU A 79 -6.53 13.72 10.45
N ILE A 80 -5.35 13.13 10.27
CA ILE A 80 -4.49 13.33 9.09
C ILE A 80 -4.31 12.00 8.36
N GLU A 81 -4.37 12.03 7.03
CA GLU A 81 -4.27 10.83 6.21
C GLU A 81 -3.05 10.90 5.28
N PRO A 82 -2.08 9.98 5.41
CA PRO A 82 -1.04 9.84 4.41
C PRO A 82 -1.60 9.25 3.11
N ILE A 83 -1.43 9.94 1.98
CA ILE A 83 -1.91 9.52 0.66
C ILE A 83 -0.73 9.40 -0.31
N ASN A 84 -0.56 8.21 -0.88
CA ASN A 84 0.54 7.94 -1.81
C ASN A 84 0.40 8.73 -3.13
N HIS A 85 1.54 8.96 -3.79
CA HIS A 85 1.60 9.70 -5.06
C HIS A 85 0.99 8.97 -6.25
N CYS A 86 0.81 7.64 -6.18
CA CYS A 86 0.07 6.90 -7.20
C CYS A 86 -1.43 7.28 -7.19
N THR A 87 -1.96 7.61 -6.01
CA THR A 87 -3.37 8.01 -5.83
C THR A 87 -3.53 9.50 -6.09
N ILE A 88 -2.70 10.32 -5.47
CA ILE A 88 -2.71 11.77 -5.64
C ILE A 88 -1.27 12.24 -5.88
N PRO A 89 -0.86 12.40 -7.16
CA PRO A 89 0.46 12.93 -7.49
C PRO A 89 0.73 14.26 -6.79
N GLY A 90 1.91 14.38 -6.16
CA GLY A 90 2.33 15.60 -5.46
C GLY A 90 1.67 15.87 -4.09
N TYR A 91 0.82 14.99 -3.57
CA TYR A 91 0.21 15.18 -2.25
C TYR A 91 1.26 15.26 -1.13
N PHE A 92 1.15 16.28 -0.26
CA PHE A 92 2.20 16.60 0.69
C PHE A 92 2.45 15.51 1.75
N LEU A 93 1.38 15.02 2.38
CA LEU A 93 1.47 13.99 3.42
C LEU A 93 1.38 12.62 2.77
N SER A 94 2.49 12.01 2.37
CA SER A 94 2.47 10.82 1.49
C SER A 94 3.00 9.53 2.12
N SER A 95 3.53 9.59 3.34
CA SER A 95 4.03 8.41 4.06
C SER A 95 3.56 8.35 5.51
N TYR A 96 3.50 7.13 6.05
CA TYR A 96 3.12 6.91 7.45
C TYR A 96 4.16 7.49 8.41
N GLU A 97 5.44 7.43 8.04
CA GLU A 97 6.57 7.97 8.80
C GLU A 97 6.48 9.49 8.93
N GLN A 98 6.12 10.19 7.84
CA GLN A 98 5.86 11.63 7.87
C GLN A 98 4.67 11.97 8.78
N ALA A 99 3.57 11.19 8.71
CA ALA A 99 2.41 11.42 9.57
C ALA A 99 2.72 11.18 11.06
N LYS A 100 3.57 10.18 11.38
CA LYS A 100 4.08 9.98 12.74
C LYS A 100 4.90 11.17 13.22
N ALA A 101 5.81 11.68 12.39
CA ALA A 101 6.63 12.83 12.73
C ALA A 101 5.76 14.06 13.05
N VAL A 102 4.67 14.26 12.30
CA VAL A 102 3.69 15.33 12.58
C VAL A 102 3.00 15.11 13.93
N ILE A 103 2.51 13.90 14.22
CA ILE A 103 1.92 13.60 15.54
C ILE A 103 2.90 13.86 16.68
N ASP A 104 4.13 13.38 16.54
CA ASP A 104 5.16 13.48 17.58
C ASP A 104 5.63 14.95 17.77
N ALA A 105 5.50 15.79 16.75
CA ALA A 105 5.79 17.23 16.82
C ALA A 105 4.63 18.03 17.44
N VAL A 106 3.37 17.76 17.06
CA VAL A 106 2.19 18.50 17.54
C VAL A 106 1.81 18.12 18.97
N LYS A 107 1.98 16.84 19.35
CA LYS A 107 1.73 16.31 20.71
C LYS A 107 0.35 16.59 21.30
N LEU A 108 -0.67 16.72 20.47
CA LEU A 108 -2.06 16.83 20.93
C LEU A 108 -2.76 15.47 20.92
N PRO A 109 -3.48 15.09 21.99
CA PRO A 109 -4.01 13.73 22.16
C PRO A 109 -5.14 13.40 21.17
N ASN A 110 -5.86 14.42 20.68
CA ASN A 110 -6.94 14.28 19.71
C ASN A 110 -6.46 14.28 18.24
N LEU A 111 -5.16 14.49 17.98
CA LEU A 111 -4.58 14.34 16.66
C LEU A 111 -4.20 12.88 16.42
N LYS A 112 -4.80 12.26 15.40
CA LYS A 112 -4.60 10.86 15.05
C LYS A 112 -4.40 10.68 13.55
N ILE A 113 -3.81 9.55 13.17
CA ILE A 113 -3.72 9.11 11.78
C ILE A 113 -5.01 8.40 11.38
N GLN A 114 -5.56 8.80 10.24
CA GLN A 114 -6.54 8.02 9.49
C GLN A 114 -5.79 6.93 8.73
N TYR A 115 -6.00 5.69 9.14
CA TYR A 115 -5.27 4.54 8.64
C TYR A 115 -6.02 3.92 7.47
N VAL A 116 -5.47 4.04 6.27
CA VAL A 116 -6.11 3.50 5.05
C VAL A 116 -5.31 2.30 4.54
N ARG A 117 -5.82 1.08 4.72
CA ARG A 117 -5.27 -0.09 4.02
C ARG A 117 -5.93 -0.23 2.66
N PHE A 118 -5.49 0.67 1.79
CA PHE A 118 -5.52 0.58 0.33
C PHE A 118 -4.18 1.13 -0.22
N LYS A 119 -3.59 2.10 0.50
CA LYS A 119 -2.48 2.94 0.01
C LYS A 119 -1.07 2.44 0.37
N ASN A 120 -0.92 1.55 1.36
CA ASN A 120 0.38 1.12 1.89
C ASN A 120 0.82 -0.31 1.51
N VAL A 121 0.03 -1.06 0.74
CA VAL A 121 0.54 -2.29 0.09
C VAL A 121 1.51 -1.91 -1.04
N VAL A 122 1.26 -0.78 -1.71
CA VAL A 122 2.14 -0.25 -2.77
C VAL A 122 3.44 0.38 -2.23
N LEU A 123 3.48 0.80 -0.96
CA LEU A 123 4.69 1.36 -0.33
C LEU A 123 5.71 0.28 0.11
N CYS A 124 5.37 -1.01 0.07
CA CYS A 124 6.32 -2.08 0.38
C CYS A 124 6.72 -2.97 -0.81
N VAL A 125 6.05 -2.84 -1.97
CA VAL A 125 6.50 -3.52 -3.20
C VAL A 125 7.47 -2.65 -4.02
N THR A 126 7.50 -1.33 -3.78
CA THR A 126 8.43 -0.40 -4.44
C THR A 126 9.79 -0.27 -3.73
N GLY A 127 9.97 -0.94 -2.58
CA GLY A 127 11.21 -0.92 -1.79
C GLY A 127 12.23 -2.03 -2.12
N THR A 128 11.86 -3.07 -2.87
CA THR A 128 12.83 -4.03 -3.42
C THR A 128 13.02 -3.78 -4.90
N LYS A 129 14.08 -3.06 -5.25
CA LYS A 129 14.79 -3.24 -6.53
C LYS A 129 15.25 -4.71 -6.62
N SER A 130 14.38 -5.64 -6.95
CA SER A 130 14.77 -7.03 -7.25
C SER A 130 13.66 -7.77 -7.98
N ALA A 131 13.50 -7.45 -9.26
CA ALA A 131 12.90 -8.36 -10.24
C ALA A 131 13.40 -8.04 -11.66
N ASN A 132 13.67 -6.76 -11.95
CA ASN A 132 14.12 -6.33 -13.28
C ASN A 132 15.63 -6.25 -13.48
N TYR A 133 16.45 -6.34 -12.42
CA TYR A 133 17.92 -6.33 -12.57
C TYR A 133 18.52 -7.72 -12.82
N PHE A 134 17.88 -8.79 -12.34
CA PHE A 134 18.39 -10.17 -12.49
C PHE A 134 18.12 -10.79 -13.88
N SER A 135 17.18 -10.23 -14.64
CA SER A 135 16.84 -10.70 -15.99
C SER A 135 17.88 -10.29 -17.04
N GLN A 136 18.72 -9.28 -16.76
CA GLN A 136 19.74 -8.80 -17.69
C GLN A 136 21.10 -9.50 -17.53
N GLU A 137 21.44 -10.02 -16.34
CA GLU A 137 22.72 -10.73 -16.14
C GLU A 137 22.70 -12.19 -16.60
N ILE A 138 21.54 -12.86 -16.59
CA ILE A 138 21.44 -14.25 -17.07
C ILE A 138 21.57 -14.36 -18.61
N LYS A 139 21.27 -13.28 -19.35
CA LYS A 139 21.49 -13.24 -20.81
C LYS A 139 22.97 -13.09 -21.21
N ARG A 140 23.89 -12.82 -20.28
CA ARG A 140 25.32 -12.62 -20.56
C ARG A 140 26.17 -13.90 -20.42
N SER A 141 25.59 -15.04 -20.07
CA SER A 141 26.33 -16.28 -19.77
C SER A 141 26.19 -17.40 -20.82
N GLU A 142 25.46 -17.20 -21.92
CA GLU A 142 25.37 -18.21 -22.99
C GLU A 142 26.55 -18.07 -23.96
N VAL A 143 27.57 -18.91 -23.77
CA VAL A 143 28.63 -19.13 -24.77
C VAL A 143 28.03 -19.89 -25.95
N PHE A 144 27.80 -19.17 -27.06
CA PHE A 144 27.26 -19.72 -28.30
C PHE A 144 28.39 -20.40 -29.11
N VAL A 145 28.41 -21.73 -29.16
CA VAL A 145 29.29 -22.46 -30.10
C VAL A 145 28.56 -22.57 -31.44
N SER A 146 29.08 -21.91 -32.47
CA SER A 146 28.41 -21.83 -33.78
C SER A 146 28.42 -23.17 -34.54
N SER A 147 27.39 -23.38 -35.36
CA SER A 147 27.15 -24.60 -36.14
C SER A 147 28.21 -24.94 -37.19
N SER A 148 29.13 -24.03 -37.50
CA SER A 148 30.25 -24.27 -38.43
C SER A 148 31.37 -25.10 -37.78
N THR A 149 31.55 -25.04 -36.46
CA THR A 149 32.56 -25.82 -35.71
C THR A 149 32.19 -27.30 -35.62
N LEU A 150 30.89 -27.62 -35.52
CA LEU A 150 30.39 -29.00 -35.43
C LEU A 150 30.57 -29.79 -36.74
N LYS A 151 30.53 -29.12 -37.90
CA LYS A 151 30.71 -29.79 -39.21
C LYS A 151 32.14 -30.30 -39.43
N ALA A 152 33.14 -29.67 -38.82
CA ALA A 152 34.55 -30.06 -38.94
C ALA A 152 34.90 -31.38 -38.21
N ILE A 153 34.08 -31.81 -37.25
CA ILE A 153 34.35 -32.98 -36.40
C ILE A 153 33.78 -34.29 -37.01
N SER A 154 33.05 -34.21 -38.13
CA SER A 154 32.26 -35.32 -38.69
C SER A 154 33.02 -36.43 -39.44
N LYS A 155 34.37 -36.46 -39.43
CA LYS A 155 35.14 -37.35 -40.33
C LYS A 155 35.98 -38.48 -39.72
N ILE A 156 35.77 -38.89 -38.48
CA ILE A 156 36.57 -39.97 -37.86
C ILE A 156 35.66 -41.02 -37.20
N LYS A 157 36.01 -42.30 -37.35
CA LYS A 157 35.34 -43.53 -36.80
C LYS A 157 35.07 -43.55 -35.28
N LEU A 158 35.34 -42.45 -34.57
CA LEU A 158 35.16 -42.24 -33.14
C LEU A 158 33.70 -41.89 -32.74
N HIS A 159 32.81 -41.68 -33.72
CA HIS A 159 31.45 -41.15 -33.51
C HIS A 159 30.49 -42.08 -32.75
N ARG A 160 30.60 -43.41 -32.86
CA ARG A 160 29.60 -44.32 -32.26
C ARG A 160 29.71 -44.44 -30.74
N LEU A 161 30.95 -44.55 -30.23
CA LEU A 161 31.24 -44.61 -28.79
C LEU A 161 31.03 -43.27 -28.06
N ILE A 162 31.27 -42.14 -28.74
CA ILE A 162 31.00 -40.81 -28.20
C ILE A 162 29.49 -40.51 -28.24
N ALA A 163 28.76 -40.91 -29.27
CA ALA A 163 27.31 -40.73 -29.35
C ALA A 163 26.56 -41.49 -28.24
N GLU A 164 26.90 -42.75 -27.96
CA GLU A 164 26.27 -43.53 -26.88
C GLU A 164 26.56 -42.95 -25.48
N ARG A 165 27.80 -42.45 -25.26
CA ARG A 165 28.14 -41.76 -24.01
C ARG A 165 27.46 -40.39 -23.90
N LEU A 166 27.34 -39.63 -24.99
CA LEU A 166 26.61 -38.36 -25.02
C LEU A 166 25.10 -38.56 -24.80
N GLU A 167 24.51 -39.62 -25.33
CA GLU A 167 23.09 -39.92 -25.12
C GLU A 167 22.82 -40.31 -23.66
N THR A 168 23.73 -41.07 -23.05
CA THR A 168 23.68 -41.40 -21.62
C THR A 168 23.82 -40.14 -20.76
N VAL A 169 24.80 -39.27 -21.05
CA VAL A 169 24.99 -37.98 -20.36
C VAL A 169 23.78 -37.06 -20.55
N SER A 170 23.20 -37.00 -21.75
CA SER A 170 22.00 -36.22 -22.07
C SER A 170 20.77 -36.72 -21.32
N ARG A 171 20.58 -38.05 -21.20
CA ARG A 171 19.50 -38.64 -20.39
C ARG A 171 19.65 -38.29 -18.92
N THR A 172 20.86 -38.40 -18.37
CA THR A 172 21.16 -38.01 -16.98
C THR A 172 20.93 -36.51 -16.76
N TYR A 173 21.34 -35.65 -17.70
CA TYR A 173 21.10 -34.22 -17.66
C TYR A 173 19.61 -33.86 -17.75
N SER A 174 18.83 -34.57 -18.59
CA SER A 174 17.37 -34.39 -18.69
C SER A 174 16.63 -34.84 -17.42
N MET A 175 17.19 -35.80 -16.69
CA MET A 175 16.63 -36.27 -15.42
C MET A 175 16.96 -35.28 -14.31
N LEU A 176 18.20 -34.78 -14.27
CA LEU A 176 18.63 -33.74 -13.35
C LEU A 176 17.87 -32.42 -13.59
N SER A 177 17.65 -32.02 -14.85
CA SER A 177 16.91 -30.79 -15.17
C SER A 177 15.45 -30.89 -14.75
N ARG A 178 14.79 -32.03 -14.97
CA ARG A 178 13.43 -32.29 -14.48
C ARG A 178 13.36 -32.28 -12.94
N PHE A 179 14.38 -32.81 -12.27
CA PHE A 179 14.50 -32.75 -10.81
C PHE A 179 14.67 -31.31 -10.32
N VAL A 180 15.59 -30.54 -10.94
CA VAL A 180 15.81 -29.12 -10.65
C VAL A 180 14.56 -28.28 -10.91
N ASP A 181 13.81 -28.53 -11.99
CA ASP A 181 12.55 -27.82 -12.28
C ASP A 181 11.43 -28.19 -11.31
N ARG A 182 11.38 -29.43 -10.84
CA ARG A 182 10.45 -29.84 -9.77
C ARG A 182 10.84 -29.17 -8.45
N PHE A 183 12.13 -29.14 -8.12
CA PHE A 183 12.66 -28.43 -6.95
C PHE A 183 12.41 -26.92 -7.04
N ARG A 184 12.56 -26.31 -8.22
CA ARG A 184 12.31 -24.88 -8.49
C ARG A 184 10.84 -24.52 -8.34
N ARG A 185 9.92 -25.40 -8.73
CA ARG A 185 8.46 -25.23 -8.51
C ARG A 185 8.08 -25.34 -7.04
N VAL A 186 8.65 -26.32 -6.32
CA VAL A 186 8.44 -26.47 -4.87
C VAL A 186 9.04 -25.27 -4.14
N TYR A 187 10.26 -24.86 -4.48
CA TYR A 187 10.91 -23.67 -3.91
C TYR A 187 10.15 -22.38 -4.22
N LYS A 188 9.65 -22.18 -5.45
CA LYS A 188 8.77 -21.04 -5.77
C LYS A 188 7.48 -21.06 -4.94
N SER A 189 6.88 -22.23 -4.74
CA SER A 189 5.65 -22.36 -3.93
C SER A 189 5.92 -22.10 -2.45
N ILE A 190 7.00 -22.66 -1.90
CA ILE A 190 7.45 -22.42 -0.52
C ILE A 190 7.85 -20.96 -0.33
N LYS A 191 8.59 -20.36 -1.28
CA LYS A 191 8.96 -18.94 -1.24
C LYS A 191 7.73 -18.04 -1.34
N SER A 192 6.73 -18.39 -2.17
CA SER A 192 5.45 -17.68 -2.23
C SER A 192 4.69 -17.78 -0.91
N LEU A 193 4.68 -18.95 -0.28
CA LEU A 193 4.06 -19.16 1.03
C LEU A 193 4.78 -18.39 2.13
N LEU A 194 6.13 -18.42 2.15
CA LEU A 194 6.96 -17.71 3.13
C LEU A 194 6.86 -16.20 2.94
N VAL A 195 6.82 -15.70 1.70
CA VAL A 195 6.56 -14.29 1.41
C VAL A 195 5.15 -13.92 1.86
N SER A 196 4.13 -14.76 1.64
CA SER A 196 2.77 -14.51 2.10
C SER A 196 2.66 -14.54 3.64
N LEU A 197 3.34 -15.47 4.30
CA LEU A 197 3.44 -15.58 5.77
C LEU A 197 4.22 -14.41 6.38
N GLN A 198 5.32 -13.98 5.75
CA GLN A 198 6.17 -12.90 6.24
C GLN A 198 5.54 -11.53 5.96
N ILE A 199 4.88 -11.34 4.82
CA ILE A 199 3.99 -10.20 4.57
C ILE A 199 2.83 -10.24 5.57
N GLY A 200 2.23 -11.41 5.83
CA GLY A 200 1.17 -11.60 6.81
C GLY A 200 1.60 -11.16 8.21
N LEU A 201 2.65 -11.76 8.76
CA LEU A 201 3.20 -11.45 10.10
C LEU A 201 3.72 -10.01 10.22
N TRP A 202 4.45 -9.51 9.21
CA TRP A 202 4.98 -8.14 9.24
C TRP A 202 3.87 -7.10 9.08
N SER A 203 2.87 -7.40 8.23
CA SER A 203 1.66 -6.59 8.14
C SER A 203 0.89 -6.62 9.45
N VAL A 204 0.76 -7.78 10.12
CA VAL A 204 0.06 -7.98 11.42
C VAL A 204 0.71 -7.17 12.56
N TYR A 205 2.03 -7.07 12.60
CA TYR A 205 2.72 -6.23 13.59
C TYR A 205 2.55 -4.72 13.33
N LYS A 206 2.55 -4.29 12.06
CA LYS A 206 2.22 -2.90 11.69
C LYS A 206 0.70 -2.61 11.67
N LEU A 207 -0.11 -3.66 11.70
CA LEU A 207 -1.57 -3.66 11.64
C LEU A 207 -2.19 -3.30 12.97
N LYS A 208 -1.51 -3.60 14.09
CA LYS A 208 -1.98 -3.22 15.41
C LYS A 208 -2.21 -1.72 15.38
N PRO A 209 -3.47 -1.27 15.47
CA PRO A 209 -3.76 0.15 15.53
C PRO A 209 -2.98 0.71 16.71
N THR A 210 -2.01 1.57 16.42
CA THR A 210 -1.22 2.18 17.47
C THR A 210 -2.12 3.17 18.21
N SER A 211 -1.74 3.61 19.41
CA SER A 211 -2.40 4.73 20.11
C SER A 211 -2.47 6.03 19.27
N ARG A 212 -1.80 6.06 18.12
CA ARG A 212 -1.80 7.16 17.15
C ARG A 212 -2.86 7.03 16.05
N SER A 213 -3.52 5.88 15.89
CA SER A 213 -4.56 5.67 14.86
C SER A 213 -5.94 6.02 15.43
N GLY A 214 -6.77 6.72 14.65
CA GLY A 214 -8.07 7.22 15.11
C GLY A 214 -9.26 6.80 14.23
N TYR A 215 -8.99 6.35 13.01
CA TYR A 215 -10.00 5.89 12.07
C TYR A 215 -9.37 4.92 11.08
N ILE A 216 -10.12 3.92 10.62
CA ILE A 216 -9.63 2.94 9.65
C ILE A 216 -10.49 3.04 8.39
N GLN A 217 -9.85 3.05 7.23
CA GLN A 217 -10.54 2.89 5.95
C GLN A 217 -9.97 1.72 5.15
N VAL A 218 -10.85 1.05 4.42
CA VAL A 218 -10.52 -0.17 3.67
C VAL A 218 -11.15 -0.17 2.28
N ALA A 219 -10.42 -0.78 1.34
CA ALA A 219 -10.87 -1.09 0.00
C ALA A 219 -9.95 -2.18 -0.59
N GLN A 220 -10.51 -3.10 -1.37
CA GLN A 220 -9.76 -4.21 -1.94
C GLN A 220 -8.66 -3.75 -2.89
N VAL A 221 -7.53 -4.46 -2.87
CA VAL A 221 -6.36 -4.21 -3.70
C VAL A 221 -6.34 -5.23 -4.85
N PRO A 222 -6.01 -4.81 -6.08
CA PRO A 222 -5.49 -3.48 -6.47
C PRO A 222 -6.55 -2.46 -6.90
N SER A 223 -7.76 -2.89 -7.24
CA SER A 223 -8.73 -2.07 -7.98
C SER A 223 -9.55 -1.09 -7.13
N ARG A 224 -9.35 -1.08 -5.81
CA ARG A 224 -10.12 -0.29 -4.84
C ARG A 224 -11.59 -0.70 -4.78
N ASN A 225 -11.90 -1.97 -4.98
CA ASN A 225 -13.27 -2.49 -4.95
C ASN A 225 -13.70 -2.84 -3.52
N GLU A 226 -14.91 -3.37 -3.38
CA GLU A 226 -15.47 -3.86 -2.12
C GLU A 226 -14.53 -4.88 -1.45
N PRO A 227 -14.31 -4.82 -0.12
CA PRO A 227 -13.51 -5.78 0.64
C PRO A 227 -13.88 -7.25 0.46
N ILE A 228 -15.13 -7.56 0.08
CA ILE A 228 -15.60 -8.93 -0.16
C ILE A 228 -15.08 -9.52 -1.48
N THR A 229 -14.67 -8.66 -2.42
CA THR A 229 -14.20 -9.11 -3.74
C THR A 229 -12.85 -9.81 -3.64
N SER A 230 -12.58 -10.69 -4.62
CA SER A 230 -11.26 -11.28 -4.80
C SER A 230 -10.19 -10.20 -4.96
N GLY A 231 -9.06 -10.39 -4.29
CA GLY A 231 -7.94 -9.47 -4.34
C GLY A 231 -6.79 -9.95 -3.46
N GLU A 232 -5.85 -9.07 -3.20
CA GLU A 232 -4.63 -9.42 -2.46
C GLU A 232 -4.84 -9.48 -0.94
N ILE A 233 -5.91 -8.86 -0.42
CA ILE A 233 -6.14 -8.73 1.03
C ILE A 233 -7.27 -9.66 1.47
N ASP A 234 -6.96 -10.54 2.43
CA ASP A 234 -7.96 -11.30 3.19
C ASP A 234 -8.58 -10.40 4.27
N TYR A 235 -9.69 -9.74 3.94
CA TYR A 235 -10.38 -8.85 4.87
C TYR A 235 -11.07 -9.57 6.01
N LYS A 236 -11.46 -10.84 5.83
CA LYS A 236 -12.05 -11.62 6.92
C LYS A 236 -11.03 -11.83 8.03
N TYR A 237 -9.79 -12.18 7.66
CA TYR A 237 -8.68 -12.26 8.60
C TYR A 237 -8.36 -10.89 9.23
N VAL A 238 -8.26 -9.83 8.42
CA VAL A 238 -7.94 -8.47 8.91
C VAL A 238 -8.97 -7.97 9.92
N PHE A 239 -10.27 -8.15 9.65
CA PHE A 239 -11.31 -7.72 10.57
C PHE A 239 -11.35 -8.56 11.84
N GLY A 240 -11.13 -9.87 11.76
CA GLY A 240 -10.97 -10.72 12.94
C GLY A 240 -9.83 -10.23 13.84
N LEU A 241 -8.69 -9.84 13.24
CA LEU A 241 -7.58 -9.24 14.00
C LEU A 241 -7.99 -7.90 14.63
N LEU A 242 -8.61 -6.99 13.87
CA LEU A 242 -9.02 -5.69 14.40
C LEU A 242 -10.00 -5.86 15.57
N GLN A 243 -10.99 -6.74 15.43
CA GLN A 243 -11.97 -7.05 16.46
C GLN A 243 -11.31 -7.56 17.75
N SER A 244 -10.30 -8.45 17.65
CA SER A 244 -9.56 -8.94 18.82
C SER A 244 -8.72 -7.87 19.52
N THR A 245 -8.36 -6.78 18.84
CA THR A 245 -7.59 -5.68 19.44
C THR A 245 -8.45 -4.58 20.05
N ASN A 246 -9.57 -4.24 19.41
CA ASN A 246 -10.57 -3.31 19.91
C ASN A 246 -11.88 -3.57 19.14
N PRO A 247 -12.92 -4.11 19.79
CA PRO A 247 -14.17 -4.45 19.12
C PRO A 247 -14.97 -3.22 18.67
N ASN A 248 -14.65 -2.01 19.15
CA ASN A 248 -15.40 -0.78 18.90
C ASN A 248 -14.80 0.07 17.77
N TRP A 249 -13.95 -0.49 16.90
CA TRP A 249 -13.44 0.26 15.74
C TRP A 249 -14.57 0.62 14.77
N THR A 250 -14.64 1.89 14.40
CA THR A 250 -15.36 2.31 13.20
C THR A 250 -14.48 2.09 11.97
N ILE A 251 -14.97 1.34 10.99
CA ILE A 251 -14.28 1.04 9.73
C ILE A 251 -15.03 1.72 8.59
N GLY A 252 -14.38 2.66 7.92
CA GLY A 252 -14.88 3.30 6.71
C GLY A 252 -14.67 2.43 5.48
N LEU A 253 -15.74 2.15 4.75
CA LEU A 253 -15.71 1.46 3.47
C LEU A 253 -15.52 2.49 2.34
N GLU A 254 -14.27 2.85 2.03
CA GLU A 254 -13.95 3.85 0.99
C GLU A 254 -13.44 3.18 -0.29
N HIS A 255 -14.35 2.50 -0.97
CA HIS A 255 -14.12 1.76 -2.20
C HIS A 255 -14.95 2.29 -3.37
N ASN A 256 -14.58 1.90 -4.57
CA ASN A 256 -15.39 2.05 -5.77
C ASN A 256 -16.57 1.07 -5.67
N PHE A 257 -17.79 1.60 -5.73
CA PHE A 257 -18.99 0.78 -5.65
C PHE A 257 -19.31 0.13 -6.99
N HIS A 258 -19.57 -1.17 -6.97
CA HIS A 258 -20.04 -1.94 -8.12
C HIS A 258 -21.30 -2.70 -7.75
N GLU A 259 -22.41 -2.39 -8.43
CA GLU A 259 -23.72 -2.99 -8.16
C GLU A 259 -23.71 -4.53 -8.25
N ALA A 260 -22.87 -5.09 -9.15
CA ALA A 260 -22.69 -6.53 -9.32
C ALA A 260 -22.14 -7.26 -8.08
N HIS A 261 -21.53 -6.54 -7.14
CA HIS A 261 -20.99 -7.11 -5.89
C HIS A 261 -21.98 -7.03 -4.72
N GLY A 262 -23.16 -6.43 -4.94
CA GLY A 262 -24.19 -6.24 -3.91
C GLY A 262 -23.95 -5.03 -3.01
N ALA A 263 -24.99 -4.62 -2.30
CA ALA A 263 -24.90 -3.51 -1.36
C ALA A 263 -24.11 -3.94 -0.11
N PRO A 264 -23.46 -3.01 0.63
CA PRO A 264 -22.72 -3.35 1.85
C PRO A 264 -23.50 -4.22 2.84
N ARG A 265 -24.80 -3.95 3.01
CA ARG A 265 -25.70 -4.73 3.88
C ARG A 265 -25.73 -6.24 3.57
N ASP A 266 -25.41 -6.62 2.33
CA ASP A 266 -25.51 -7.99 1.82
C ASP A 266 -24.26 -8.81 2.18
N TRP A 267 -23.08 -8.18 2.34
CA TRP A 267 -21.81 -8.89 2.52
C TRP A 267 -21.02 -8.50 3.78
N VAL A 268 -21.30 -7.37 4.43
CA VAL A 268 -20.53 -6.92 5.62
C VAL A 268 -20.61 -7.91 6.78
N ARG A 269 -21.75 -8.61 6.93
CA ARG A 269 -21.93 -9.64 7.97
C ARG A 269 -21.06 -10.87 7.72
N ASP A 270 -20.84 -11.24 6.46
CA ASP A 270 -19.99 -12.37 6.07
C ASP A 270 -18.51 -12.12 6.41
N LEU A 271 -18.15 -10.83 6.51
CA LEU A 271 -16.85 -10.35 6.94
C LEU A 271 -16.75 -10.16 8.48
N GLY A 272 -17.78 -10.52 9.24
CA GLY A 272 -17.80 -10.42 10.70
C GLY A 272 -18.03 -9.00 11.22
N LEU A 273 -18.56 -8.10 10.39
CA LEU A 273 -18.83 -6.71 10.75
C LEU A 273 -20.32 -6.46 11.02
N THR A 274 -20.61 -5.40 11.78
CA THR A 274 -21.94 -4.85 11.99
C THR A 274 -22.01 -3.42 11.43
N MET A 275 -23.17 -3.04 10.89
CA MET A 275 -23.45 -1.67 10.44
C MET A 275 -24.12 -0.84 11.53
#